data_AF-A0A329T6W9-F1
#
_entry.id   AF-A0A329T6W9-F1
#
_cell.length_a   1.000
_cell.length_b   1.000
_cell.length_c   1.000
_cell.angle_alpha   90.00
_cell.angle_beta   90.00
_cell.angle_gamma   90.00
#
_symmetry.space_group_name_H-M   'P 1'
#
loop_
_entity.id
_entity.type
_entity.pdbx_description
1 polymer ?
#
loop_
_entity_poly.entity_id
_entity_poly.type
_entity_poly.pdbx_seq_one_letter_code
_entity_poly.pdbx_strand_id
1 'polypeptide(L)'
;MSASQGETDLSADERAGLELVRETGGIHQSDFWKELGVSSRKGSRIVEALESAELIQREEAVYKGQRTYYLEPTASELDFSLLMAGDMLSPFIGEEEVDAQADAFSQWLMNLAYEEE
;
A
#
# COMPACT_ATOMS: atom_id res chain seq x y z
N MET A 1 10.30 6.27 -9.49
CA MET A 1 10.94 6.57 -8.19
C MET A 1 10.67 5.37 -7.31
N SER A 2 11.69 4.54 -7.07
CA SER A 2 11.51 3.24 -6.39
C SER A 2 11.14 3.45 -4.93
N ALA A 3 10.14 2.69 -4.45
CA ALA A 3 9.78 2.49 -3.04
C ALA A 3 10.95 1.96 -2.15
N SER A 4 12.16 1.85 -2.69
CA SER A 4 13.23 1.01 -2.17
C SER A 4 14.22 1.70 -1.22
N GLN A 5 14.15 3.02 -1.01
CA GLN A 5 15.13 3.69 -0.13
C GLN A 5 14.70 3.71 1.35
N GLY A 6 13.40 3.79 1.66
CA GLY A 6 12.90 3.76 3.04
C GLY A 6 12.94 2.36 3.67
N GLU A 7 12.75 1.31 2.85
CA GLU A 7 12.68 -0.07 3.34
C GLU A 7 14.04 -0.69 3.71
N THR A 8 15.14 -0.23 3.09
CA THR A 8 16.45 -0.91 3.18
C THR A 8 17.07 -0.92 4.58
N ASP A 9 16.68 0.01 5.45
CA ASP A 9 17.20 0.13 6.82
C ASP A 9 16.25 -0.44 7.90
N LEU A 10 15.11 -1.02 7.50
CA LEU A 10 14.15 -1.55 8.47
C LEU A 10 14.66 -2.82 9.16
N SER A 11 14.45 -2.90 10.47
CA SER A 11 14.59 -4.13 11.25
C SER A 11 13.57 -5.19 10.84
N ALA A 12 13.77 -6.43 11.29
CA ALA A 12 12.84 -7.52 10.98
C ALA A 12 11.42 -7.26 11.51
N ASP A 13 11.31 -6.65 12.70
CA ASP A 13 10.02 -6.30 13.29
C ASP A 13 9.33 -5.15 12.54
N GLU A 14 10.09 -4.16 12.06
CA GLU A 14 9.54 -3.05 11.28
C GLU A 14 9.07 -3.51 9.90
N ARG A 15 9.82 -4.40 9.23
CA ARG A 15 9.38 -5.02 7.97
C ARG A 15 8.10 -5.84 8.15
N ALA A 16 8.03 -6.65 9.21
CA ALA A 16 6.81 -7.40 9.51
C ALA A 16 5.63 -6.46 9.80
N GLY A 17 5.87 -5.34 10.46
CA GLY A 17 4.85 -4.31 10.69
C GLY A 17 4.39 -3.65 9.39
N LEU A 18 5.30 -3.25 8.52
CA LEU A 18 4.95 -2.66 7.23
C LEU A 18 4.12 -3.63 6.39
N GLU A 19 4.55 -4.89 6.30
CA GLU A 19 3.84 -5.91 5.54
C GLU A 19 2.42 -6.12 6.08
N LEU A 20 2.24 -6.15 7.41
CA LEU A 20 0.91 -6.24 8.00
C LEU A 20 0.01 -5.07 7.57
N VAL A 21 0.52 -3.83 7.55
CA VAL A 21 -0.27 -2.66 7.13
C VAL A 21 -0.65 -2.74 5.65
N ARG A 22 0.26 -3.25 4.80
CA ARG A 22 0.01 -3.48 3.37
C ARG A 22 -1.05 -4.55 3.14
N GLU A 23 -0.90 -5.71 3.76
CA GLU A 23 -1.80 -6.85 3.63
C GLU A 23 -3.23 -6.50 4.07
N THR A 24 -3.38 -5.69 5.13
CA THR A 24 -4.71 -5.27 5.59
C THR A 24 -5.29 -4.07 4.84
N GLY A 25 -4.48 -3.36 4.05
CA GLY A 25 -4.83 -2.06 3.47
C GLY A 25 -5.06 -0.96 4.52
N GLY A 26 -4.63 -1.22 5.76
CA GLY A 26 -4.82 -0.36 6.92
C GLY A 26 -5.37 -1.10 8.15
N ILE A 27 -5.00 -0.63 9.34
CA ILE A 27 -5.28 -1.31 10.61
C ILE A 27 -5.29 -0.32 11.78
N HIS A 28 -6.17 -0.53 12.75
CA HIS A 28 -6.12 0.25 13.99
C HIS A 28 -4.85 -0.07 14.76
N GLN A 29 -4.12 0.95 15.22
CA GLN A 29 -2.85 0.82 15.94
C GLN A 29 -2.98 -0.14 17.15
N SER A 30 -4.14 -0.13 17.81
CA SER A 30 -4.41 -1.04 18.93
C SER A 30 -4.45 -2.52 18.57
N ASP A 31 -4.82 -2.85 17.34
CA ASP A 31 -4.84 -4.22 16.84
C ASP A 31 -3.51 -4.57 16.15
N PHE A 32 -2.83 -3.59 15.53
CA PHE A 32 -1.51 -3.75 14.91
C PHE A 32 -0.50 -4.51 15.79
N TRP A 33 -0.29 -4.08 17.03
CA TRP A 33 0.66 -4.78 17.91
C TRP A 33 0.13 -6.12 18.43
N LYS A 34 -1.19 -6.34 18.46
CA LYS A 34 -1.76 -7.63 18.84
C LYS A 34 -1.51 -8.66 17.74
N GLU A 35 -1.77 -8.27 16.49
CA GLU A 35 -1.53 -9.12 15.31
C GLU A 35 -0.04 -9.42 15.13
N LEU A 36 0.84 -8.43 15.34
CA LEU A 36 2.30 -8.67 15.37
C LEU A 36 2.79 -9.49 16.57
N GLY A 37 1.95 -9.77 17.56
CA GLY A 37 2.36 -10.48 18.78
C GLY A 37 3.39 -9.72 19.62
N VAL A 38 3.37 -8.37 19.59
CA VAL A 38 4.32 -7.52 20.32
C VAL A 38 3.64 -6.67 21.39
N SER A 39 4.43 -6.19 22.37
CA SER A 39 3.91 -5.23 23.35
C SER A 39 3.51 -3.90 22.70
N SER A 40 2.54 -3.19 23.27
CA SER A 40 2.13 -1.86 22.79
C SER A 40 3.28 -0.85 22.74
N ARG A 41 4.23 -0.91 23.68
CA ARG A 41 5.44 -0.07 23.68
C ARG A 41 6.34 -0.37 22.47
N LYS A 42 6.52 -1.65 22.13
CA LYS A 42 7.30 -2.05 20.94
C LYS A 42 6.54 -1.69 19.67
N GLY A 43 5.24 -1.93 19.63
CA GLY A 43 4.35 -1.54 18.54
C GLY A 43 4.41 -0.04 18.25
N SER A 44 4.28 0.82 19.26
CA SER A 44 4.36 2.28 19.07
C SER A 44 5.67 2.71 18.42
N ARG A 45 6.80 2.11 18.83
CA ARG A 45 8.11 2.42 18.24
C ARG A 45 8.22 2.00 16.77
N ILE A 46 7.67 0.82 16.43
CA ILE A 46 7.60 0.36 15.03
C ILE A 46 6.79 1.36 14.21
N VAL A 47 5.61 1.74 14.69
CA VAL A 47 4.74 2.69 13.98
C VAL A 47 5.40 4.06 13.83
N GLU A 48 6.08 4.55 14.87
CA GLU A 48 6.88 5.80 14.80
C GLU A 48 8.01 5.73 13.78
N ALA A 49 8.72 4.61 13.71
CA ALA A 49 9.79 4.40 12.73
C ALA A 49 9.24 4.37 11.30
N LEU A 50 8.15 3.63 11.07
CA LEU A 50 7.51 3.53 9.75
C LEU A 50 6.89 4.85 9.28
N GLU A 51 6.24 5.60 10.17
CA GLU A 51 5.72 6.93 9.85
C GLU A 51 6.85 7.92 9.56
N SER A 52 7.93 7.90 10.35
CA SER A 52 9.09 8.78 10.13
C SER A 52 9.81 8.48 8.82
N ALA A 53 9.71 7.24 8.33
CA ALA A 53 10.21 6.82 7.03
C ALA A 53 9.22 7.09 5.88
N GLU A 54 8.07 7.72 6.16
CA GLU A 54 7.00 8.02 5.18
C GLU A 54 6.42 6.76 4.49
N LEU A 55 6.49 5.61 5.16
CA LEU A 55 5.97 4.33 4.65
C LEU A 55 4.51 4.08 5.10
N ILE A 56 4.11 4.70 6.20
CA ILE A 56 2.72 4.69 6.65
C ILE A 56 2.29 6.09 7.06
N GLN A 57 0.99 6.33 7.08
CA GLN A 57 0.38 7.50 7.68
C GLN A 57 -0.57 7.09 8.81
N ARG A 58 -0.85 8.04 9.71
CA ARG A 58 -1.71 7.86 10.88
C ARG A 58 -2.82 8.87 10.90
N GLU A 59 -4.04 8.39 11.12
CA GLU A 59 -5.21 9.24 11.36
C GLU A 59 -5.80 8.98 12.75
N GLU A 60 -6.22 10.03 13.46
CA GLU A 60 -6.89 9.86 14.75
C GLU A 60 -8.22 9.10 14.57
N ALA A 61 -8.42 8.06 15.38
CA ALA A 61 -9.60 7.21 15.31
C ALA A 61 -10.16 6.90 16.70
N VAL A 62 -11.44 6.49 16.75
CA VAL A 62 -12.05 5.87 17.92
C VAL A 62 -12.40 4.44 17.56
N TYR A 63 -11.78 3.49 18.25
CA TYR A 63 -11.95 2.08 17.99
C TYR A 63 -12.30 1.34 19.27
N LYS A 64 -13.40 0.58 19.25
CA LYS A 64 -13.92 -0.13 20.45
C LYS A 64 -14.06 0.80 21.67
N GLY A 65 -14.45 2.06 21.44
CA GLY A 65 -14.66 3.08 22.48
C GLY A 65 -13.38 3.71 23.05
N GLN A 66 -12.20 3.40 22.50
CA GLN A 66 -10.92 3.99 22.90
C GLN A 66 -10.33 4.83 21.77
N ARG A 67 -9.75 5.98 22.12
CA ARG A 67 -8.97 6.78 21.16
C ARG A 67 -7.71 6.00 20.77
N THR A 68 -7.45 5.95 19.47
CA THR A 68 -6.29 5.29 18.89
C THR A 68 -5.95 5.97 17.56
N TYR A 69 -5.11 5.33 16.75
CA TYR A 69 -4.84 5.75 15.38
C TYR A 69 -5.26 4.65 14.42
N TYR A 70 -5.70 5.04 13.23
CA TYR A 70 -5.78 4.16 12.08
C TYR A 70 -4.48 4.32 11.29
N LEU A 71 -3.82 3.20 10.98
CA LEU A 71 -2.59 3.14 10.20
C LEU A 71 -2.94 2.73 8.79
N GLU A 72 -2.36 3.36 7.79
CA GLU A 72 -2.51 2.96 6.39
C GLU A 72 -1.22 3.19 5.60
N PRO A 73 -0.98 2.43 4.51
CA PRO A 73 0.17 2.67 3.65
C PRO A 73 0.13 4.07 3.05
N THR A 74 1.29 4.70 2.85
CA THR A 74 1.33 5.92 2.06
C THR A 74 1.11 5.63 0.57
N ALA A 75 0.76 6.65 -0.22
CA ALA A 75 0.53 6.46 -1.65
C ALA A 75 1.75 5.90 -2.41
N SER A 76 2.97 6.17 -1.93
CA SER A 76 4.22 5.62 -2.48
C SER A 76 4.37 4.12 -2.27
N GLU A 77 3.61 3.55 -1.35
CA GLU A 77 3.64 2.13 -0.97
C GLU A 77 2.55 1.30 -1.66
N LEU A 78 1.66 1.96 -2.40
CA LEU A 78 0.65 1.28 -3.20
C LEU A 78 1.29 0.76 -4.50
N ASP A 79 1.18 -0.55 -4.71
CA ASP A 79 1.65 -1.18 -5.94
C ASP A 79 0.63 -0.98 -7.07
N PHE A 80 0.82 0.08 -7.85
CA PHE A 80 0.01 0.35 -9.03
C PHE A 80 0.41 -0.50 -10.24
N SER A 81 1.47 -1.32 -10.19
CA SER A 81 1.90 -2.13 -11.34
C SER A 81 0.80 -3.08 -11.81
N LEU A 82 -0.06 -3.56 -10.90
CA LEU A 82 -1.22 -4.39 -11.23
C LEU A 82 -2.27 -3.66 -12.09
N LEU A 83 -2.28 -2.33 -12.07
CA LEU A 83 -3.20 -1.50 -12.86
C LEU A 83 -2.56 -1.03 -14.17
N MET A 84 -1.30 -1.38 -14.42
CA MET A 84 -0.48 -0.83 -15.50
C MET A 84 0.07 -1.95 -16.41
N ALA A 85 0.40 -1.59 -17.64
CA ALA A 85 1.38 -2.32 -18.45
C ALA A 85 2.28 -1.28 -19.13
N GLY A 86 3.60 -1.45 -19.03
CA GLY A 86 4.54 -0.36 -19.36
C GLY A 86 4.20 0.91 -18.58
N ASP A 87 4.14 2.05 -19.28
CA ASP A 87 3.76 3.35 -18.72
C ASP A 87 2.25 3.65 -18.86
N MET A 88 1.44 2.68 -19.32
CA MET A 88 0.01 2.86 -19.58
C MET A 88 -0.89 2.21 -18.52
N LEU A 89 -1.91 2.95 -18.06
CA LEU A 89 -2.95 2.43 -17.18
C LEU A 89 -3.94 1.55 -17.96
N SER A 90 -4.40 0.46 -17.34
CA SER A 90 -5.36 -0.45 -17.96
C SER A 90 -6.67 0.27 -18.29
N PRO A 91 -7.26 0.07 -19.48
CA PRO A 91 -8.52 0.71 -19.85
C PRO A 91 -9.73 0.16 -19.10
N PHE A 92 -9.55 -0.89 -18.28
CA PHE A 92 -10.62 -1.48 -17.48
C PHE A 92 -10.74 -0.87 -16.08
N ILE A 93 -9.85 0.05 -15.70
CA ILE A 93 -9.91 0.70 -14.39
C ILE A 93 -11.14 1.61 -14.33
N GLY A 94 -12.04 1.30 -13.39
CA GLY A 94 -13.27 2.09 -13.16
C GLY A 94 -14.45 1.73 -14.05
N GLU A 95 -14.31 0.74 -14.94
CA GLU A 95 -15.41 0.27 -15.78
C GLU A 95 -16.36 -0.66 -15.00
N GLU A 96 -17.67 -0.40 -15.08
CA GLU A 96 -18.68 -1.23 -14.40
C GLU A 96 -18.87 -2.60 -15.10
N GLU A 97 -18.66 -2.65 -16.41
CA GLU A 97 -18.70 -3.88 -17.22
C GLU A 97 -17.43 -3.99 -18.08
N VAL A 98 -16.66 -5.06 -17.86
CA VAL A 98 -15.43 -5.33 -18.61
C VAL A 98 -15.78 -6.00 -19.95
N ASP A 99 -15.52 -5.30 -21.05
CA ASP A 99 -15.60 -5.87 -22.41
C ASP A 99 -14.22 -6.05 -23.02
N ALA A 100 -13.78 -7.30 -23.14
CA ALA A 100 -12.51 -7.65 -23.76
C ALA A 100 -12.44 -7.34 -25.27
N GLN A 101 -13.57 -7.04 -25.91
CA GLN A 101 -13.65 -6.65 -27.32
C GLN A 101 -13.74 -5.13 -27.50
N ALA A 102 -13.70 -4.35 -26.43
CA ALA A 102 -13.76 -2.90 -26.51
C ALA A 102 -12.62 -2.32 -27.36
N ASP A 103 -12.94 -1.33 -28.19
CA ASP A 103 -11.96 -0.61 -29.02
C ASP A 103 -10.83 -0.02 -28.18
N ALA A 104 -11.14 0.47 -26.97
CA ALA A 104 -10.18 1.04 -26.04
C ALA A 104 -9.10 0.02 -25.62
N PHE A 105 -9.48 -1.25 -25.39
CA PHE A 105 -8.53 -2.30 -25.06
C PHE A 105 -7.64 -2.66 -26.26
N SER A 106 -8.23 -2.73 -27.46
CA SER A 106 -7.47 -2.97 -28.68
C SER A 106 -6.46 -1.85 -28.97
N GLN A 107 -6.84 -0.59 -28.78
CA GLN A 107 -5.95 0.57 -28.93
C GLN A 107 -4.84 0.57 -27.89
N TRP A 108 -5.16 0.23 -26.63
CA TRP A 108 -4.19 0.11 -25.55
C TRP A 108 -3.12 -0.96 -25.86
N LEU A 109 -3.53 -2.15 -26.31
CA LEU A 109 -2.61 -3.20 -26.73
C LEU A 109 -1.71 -2.79 -27.91
N MET A 110 -2.29 -2.09 -28.89
CA MET A 110 -1.51 -1.58 -30.02
C MET A 110 -0.44 -0.59 -29.56
N ASN A 111 -0.78 0.36 -28.69
CA ASN A 111 0.18 1.34 -28.18
C ASN A 111 1.34 0.67 -27.44
N LEU A 112 1.06 -0.32 -26.58
CA LEU A 112 2.10 -1.08 -25.90
C LEU A 112 3.04 -1.80 -26.89
N ALA A 113 2.49 -2.38 -27.96
CA ALA A 113 3.29 -3.09 -28.96
C ALA A 113 4.18 -2.17 -29.80
N TYR A 114 3.81 -0.89 -29.96
CA TYR A 114 4.57 0.10 -30.73
C TYR A 114 5.52 0.95 -29.87
N GLU A 115 5.38 0.97 -28.54
CA GLU A 115 6.33 1.63 -27.62
C GLU A 115 7.64 0.83 -27.41
N GLU A 116 7.69 -0.44 -27.83
CA GLU A 116 8.89 -1.30 -27.72
C GLU A 116 9.90 -1.16 -28.90
N GLU A 117 9.69 -0.25 -29.87
CA GLU A 117 10.63 0.11 -30.95
C GLU A 117 11.43 1.40 -30.70
#